data_AF-A0A350WVZ7-F1
#
_entry.id   AF-A0A350WVZ7-F1
#
_cell.length_a   1.000
_cell.length_b   1.000
_cell.length_c   1.000
_cell.angle_alpha   90.00
_cell.angle_beta   90.00
_cell.angle_gamma   90.00
#
_symmetry.space_group_name_H-M   'P 1'
#
loop_
_entity.id
_entity.type
_entity.pdbx_description
1 polymer ?
#
loop_
_entity_poly.entity_id
_entity_poly.type
_entity_poly.pdbx_seq_one_letter_code
_entity_poly.pdbx_strand_id
1 'polypeptide(L)'
;MVSAFRYLTFMLVALIVLTSLTAIAATNTIPSTRVVDQPISFNLNHLKPSACGGISVTNLVTGSGTLTGTSGNDLILAGSGADTIDGLGGNDCILGGGGEDIIDGGDGSDVCIGGPDSDTLIDCETEG
;
A
#
# COMPACT_ATOMS: atom_id res chain seq x y z
N MET A 1 54.65 40.75 12.82
CA MET A 1 54.19 40.07 11.58
C MET A 1 53.63 38.65 11.80
N VAL A 2 53.32 38.21 13.04
CA VAL A 2 52.79 36.85 13.31
C VAL A 2 51.25 36.84 13.51
N SER A 3 50.64 38.01 13.77
CA SER A 3 49.18 38.11 14.03
C SER A 3 48.32 38.00 12.77
N ALA A 4 48.72 38.63 11.65
CA ALA A 4 47.94 38.57 10.40
C ALA A 4 47.82 37.15 9.82
N PHE A 5 48.88 36.33 9.96
CA PHE A 5 48.89 34.95 9.49
C PHE A 5 47.97 34.03 10.32
N ARG A 6 47.85 34.30 11.64
CA ARG A 6 46.92 33.61 12.54
C ARG A 6 45.47 33.97 12.22
N TYR A 7 45.15 35.24 11.97
CA TYR A 7 43.80 35.63 11.59
C TYR A 7 43.36 35.01 10.25
N LEU A 8 44.26 34.96 9.26
CA LEU A 8 43.97 34.36 7.96
C LEU A 8 43.72 32.84 8.05
N THR A 9 44.49 32.13 8.89
CA THR A 9 44.30 30.68 9.09
C THR A 9 43.03 30.35 9.88
N PHE A 10 42.68 31.13 10.90
CA PHE A 10 41.41 30.96 11.62
C PHE A 10 40.20 31.28 10.72
N MET A 11 40.29 32.31 9.88
CA MET A 11 39.24 32.64 8.90
C MET A 11 39.07 31.55 7.83
N LEU A 12 40.17 30.95 7.37
CA LEU A 12 40.14 29.87 6.39
C LEU A 12 39.52 28.58 6.95
N VAL A 13 39.87 28.21 8.19
CA VAL A 13 39.28 27.03 8.87
C VAL A 13 37.80 27.25 9.16
N ALA A 14 37.39 28.45 9.59
CA ALA A 14 35.98 28.78 9.80
C ALA A 14 35.17 28.71 8.49
N LEU A 15 35.73 29.15 7.36
CA LEU A 15 35.11 29.07 6.05
C LEU A 15 34.94 27.61 5.58
N ILE A 16 35.97 26.77 5.77
CA ILE A 16 35.93 25.34 5.42
C ILE A 16 34.82 24.63 6.23
N VAL A 17 34.74 24.86 7.54
CA VAL A 17 33.71 24.26 8.39
C VAL A 17 32.30 24.69 7.98
N LEU A 18 32.10 25.98 7.66
CA LEU A 18 30.82 26.48 7.14
C LEU A 18 30.41 25.82 5.82
N THR A 19 31.34 25.66 4.88
CA THR A 19 31.06 25.00 3.59
C THR A 19 30.73 23.51 3.74
N SER A 20 31.34 22.81 4.71
CA SER A 20 31.01 21.41 5.00
C SER A 20 29.70 21.23 5.75
N LEU A 21 29.26 22.22 6.54
CA LEU A 21 27.98 22.16 7.27
C LEU A 21 26.79 22.37 6.33
N THR A 22 26.95 23.22 5.30
CA THR A 22 25.95 23.36 4.21
C THR A 22 25.87 22.13 3.30
N ALA A 23 26.87 21.26 3.30
CA ALA A 23 26.87 20.01 2.53
C ALA A 23 26.10 18.85 3.21
N ILE A 24 25.68 19.01 4.47
CA ILE A 24 24.91 18.01 5.22
C ILE A 24 23.41 18.32 5.23
N ALA A 25 23.01 19.55 4.87
CA ALA A 25 21.60 19.95 4.80
C ALA A 25 20.98 19.79 3.40
N ALA A 26 21.77 19.45 2.38
CA ALA A 26 21.30 19.24 1.03
C ALA A 26 21.47 17.77 0.64
N THR A 27 20.34 17.13 0.38
CA THR A 27 20.18 15.84 -0.32
C THR A 27 20.46 14.56 0.49
N ASN A 28 19.72 14.37 1.59
CA ASN A 28 19.13 13.05 1.83
C ASN A 28 17.65 13.11 1.49
N THR A 29 17.37 13.51 0.25
CA THR A 29 16.04 13.43 -0.33
C THR A 29 15.96 12.04 -0.93
N ILE A 30 15.06 11.19 -0.44
CA ILE A 30 14.70 9.98 -1.19
C ILE A 30 14.02 10.51 -2.48
N PRO A 31 14.61 10.34 -3.67
CA PRO A 31 13.94 10.74 -4.90
C PRO A 31 12.66 9.92 -4.99
N SER A 32 11.52 10.58 -5.17
CA SER A 32 10.28 9.86 -5.39
C SER A 32 10.45 8.97 -6.61
N THR A 33 10.16 7.69 -6.41
CA THR A 33 10.00 6.68 -7.47
C THR A 33 11.24 6.38 -8.30
N ARG A 34 12.19 5.65 -7.72
CA ARG A 34 12.81 4.52 -8.44
C ARG A 34 12.19 3.23 -7.94
N VAL A 35 10.88 3.08 -8.17
CA VAL A 35 10.34 1.76 -8.48
C VAL A 35 10.94 1.46 -9.84
N VAL A 36 12.05 0.73 -9.84
CA VAL A 36 12.56 0.13 -11.08
C VAL A 36 11.39 -0.64 -11.67
N ASP A 37 11.26 -0.69 -12.99
CA ASP A 37 10.45 -1.66 -13.74
C ASP A 37 10.88 -3.13 -13.46
N GLN A 38 11.26 -3.45 -12.23
CA GLN A 38 11.35 -4.80 -11.73
C GLN A 38 9.92 -5.21 -11.40
N PRO A 39 9.40 -6.29 -11.99
CA PRO A 39 8.13 -6.83 -11.55
C PRO A 39 8.23 -7.08 -10.04
N ILE A 40 7.42 -6.36 -9.26
CA ILE A 40 7.26 -6.65 -7.84
C ILE A 40 6.60 -8.03 -7.79
N SER A 41 7.40 -9.05 -7.52
CA SER A 41 6.91 -10.41 -7.42
C SER A 41 6.30 -10.57 -6.02
N PHE A 42 4.99 -10.41 -5.92
CA PHE A 42 4.26 -10.70 -4.68
C PHE A 42 4.30 -12.22 -4.45
N ASN A 43 4.97 -12.64 -3.38
CA ASN A 43 4.95 -14.02 -2.95
C ASN A 43 3.63 -14.27 -2.19
N LEU A 44 2.67 -14.88 -2.88
CA LEU A 44 1.29 -15.07 -2.41
C LEU A 44 1.13 -16.12 -1.30
N ASN A 45 2.22 -16.67 -0.76
CA ASN A 45 2.16 -17.75 0.25
C ASN A 45 1.54 -17.33 1.61
N HIS A 46 1.25 -16.03 1.79
CA HIS A 46 0.53 -15.48 2.94
C HIS A 46 -0.91 -15.04 2.65
N LEU A 47 -1.37 -15.09 1.39
CA LEU A 47 -2.78 -14.95 1.07
C LEU A 47 -3.40 -16.36 1.19
N LYS A 48 -3.74 -16.76 2.42
CA LYS A 48 -4.72 -17.82 2.64
C LYS A 48 -6.11 -17.17 2.44
N PRO A 49 -7.10 -17.85 1.83
CA PRO A 49 -7.15 -19.28 1.48
C PRO A 49 -6.47 -19.67 0.16
N SER A 50 -6.01 -20.92 0.08
CA SER A 50 -5.48 -21.57 -1.13
C SER A 50 -6.50 -21.73 -2.28
N ALA A 51 -7.74 -21.25 -2.09
CA ALA A 51 -8.76 -21.13 -3.14
C ALA A 51 -8.49 -19.95 -4.07
N CYS A 52 -7.79 -18.91 -3.61
CA CYS A 52 -7.52 -17.68 -4.38
C CYS A 52 -6.30 -17.84 -5.31
N GLY A 53 -6.13 -18.99 -5.95
CA GLY A 53 -5.01 -19.30 -6.84
C GLY A 53 -5.24 -18.83 -8.27
N GLY A 54 -4.97 -17.56 -8.58
CA GLY A 54 -5.16 -17.01 -9.93
C GLY A 54 -5.26 -15.48 -10.01
N ILE A 55 -4.63 -14.77 -9.08
CA ILE A 55 -4.99 -13.38 -8.74
C ILE A 55 -4.51 -12.37 -9.78
N SER A 56 -5.46 -11.63 -10.37
CA SER A 56 -5.24 -10.24 -10.82
C SER A 56 -5.58 -9.31 -9.67
N VAL A 57 -4.69 -8.39 -9.30
CA VAL A 57 -5.01 -7.33 -8.33
C VAL A 57 -5.73 -6.22 -9.09
N THR A 58 -7.06 -6.24 -9.04
CA THR A 58 -7.90 -5.37 -9.87
C THR A 58 -8.10 -3.98 -9.27
N ASN A 59 -8.08 -3.85 -7.94
CA ASN A 59 -8.17 -2.58 -7.23
C ASN A 59 -7.38 -2.61 -5.91
N LEU A 60 -6.63 -1.54 -5.63
CA LEU A 60 -6.09 -1.22 -4.31
C LEU A 60 -6.52 0.21 -4.00
N VAL A 61 -7.59 0.35 -3.22
CA VAL A 61 -8.08 1.66 -2.79
C VAL A 61 -7.50 1.95 -1.41
N THR A 62 -6.93 3.14 -1.22
CA THR A 62 -6.61 3.63 0.13
C THR A 62 -7.78 4.53 0.59
N GLY A 63 -8.50 4.11 1.63
CA GLY A 63 -9.73 4.77 2.09
C GLY A 63 -10.99 4.12 1.50
N SER A 64 -12.12 4.82 1.56
CA SER A 64 -13.41 4.36 1.00
C SER A 64 -13.44 4.38 -0.52
N GLY A 65 -14.12 3.40 -1.12
CA GLY A 65 -14.26 3.26 -2.56
C GLY A 65 -15.31 2.23 -2.99
N THR A 66 -15.47 2.13 -4.30
CA THR A 66 -16.28 1.08 -4.93
C THR A 66 -15.35 0.14 -5.67
N LEU A 67 -15.44 -1.15 -5.36
CA LEU A 67 -14.64 -2.21 -5.94
C LEU A 67 -15.58 -3.15 -6.68
N THR A 68 -15.22 -3.49 -7.91
CA THR A 68 -15.99 -4.42 -8.74
C THR A 68 -15.04 -5.45 -9.30
N GLY A 69 -15.37 -6.73 -9.09
CA GLY A 69 -14.71 -7.89 -9.65
C GLY A 69 -15.05 -8.06 -11.14
N THR A 70 -15.03 -9.31 -11.57
CA THR A 70 -15.16 -9.74 -12.95
C THR A 70 -16.11 -10.94 -13.01
N SER A 71 -16.26 -11.55 -14.19
CA SER A 71 -17.06 -12.78 -14.32
C SER A 71 -16.27 -14.06 -14.01
N GLY A 72 -15.12 -13.95 -13.34
CA GLY A 72 -14.31 -15.08 -12.93
C GLY A 72 -13.70 -14.84 -11.55
N ASN A 73 -13.07 -15.88 -11.00
CA ASN A 73 -12.59 -15.87 -9.61
C ASN A 73 -11.62 -14.72 -9.31
N ASP A 74 -12.03 -13.85 -8.39
CA ASP A 74 -11.30 -12.64 -8.01
C ASP A 74 -10.76 -12.70 -6.58
N LEU A 75 -9.66 -11.95 -6.34
CA LEU A 75 -9.27 -11.55 -4.98
C LEU A 75 -9.45 -10.05 -4.88
N ILE A 76 -10.38 -9.63 -4.03
CA ILE A 76 -10.68 -8.23 -3.76
C ILE A 76 -10.20 -7.88 -2.35
N LEU A 77 -9.30 -6.89 -2.26
CA LEU A 77 -8.76 -6.38 -1.00
C LEU A 77 -9.11 -4.89 -0.88
N ALA A 78 -10.10 -4.60 -0.04
CA ALA A 78 -10.56 -3.26 0.28
C ALA A 78 -9.72 -2.63 1.40
N GLY A 79 -9.99 -1.34 1.65
CA GLY A 79 -9.12 -0.44 2.38
C GLY A 79 -9.42 -0.41 3.89
N SER A 80 -9.20 0.77 4.49
CA SER A 80 -9.55 1.04 5.88
C SER A 80 -10.70 2.03 6.01
N GLY A 81 -11.47 2.23 4.94
CA GLY A 81 -12.65 3.09 4.94
C GLY A 81 -13.85 2.31 4.43
N ALA A 82 -15.06 2.82 4.66
CA ALA A 82 -16.29 2.18 4.22
C ALA A 82 -16.29 1.95 2.70
N ASP A 83 -16.29 0.69 2.29
CA ASP A 83 -16.19 0.24 0.90
C ASP A 83 -17.51 -0.39 0.41
N THR A 84 -17.76 -0.31 -0.90
CA THR A 84 -18.83 -1.07 -1.57
C THR A 84 -18.18 -2.02 -2.56
N ILE A 85 -18.37 -3.32 -2.38
CA ILE A 85 -17.66 -4.37 -3.10
C ILE A 85 -18.68 -5.28 -3.79
N ASP A 86 -18.48 -5.52 -5.08
CA ASP A 86 -19.30 -6.42 -5.91
C ASP A 86 -18.38 -7.42 -6.62
N GLY A 87 -18.45 -8.70 -6.24
CA GLY A 87 -17.66 -9.80 -6.82
C GLY A 87 -18.08 -10.18 -8.25
N LEU A 88 -19.34 -9.89 -8.60
CA LEU A 88 -20.03 -10.29 -9.83
C LEU A 88 -20.18 -11.80 -10.01
N GLY A 89 -19.17 -12.53 -10.47
CA GLY A 89 -19.35 -13.97 -10.60
C GLY A 89 -18.05 -14.73 -10.76
N GLY A 90 -18.07 -16.03 -10.48
CA GLY A 90 -16.85 -16.77 -10.19
C GLY A 90 -16.82 -17.12 -8.71
N ASN A 91 -15.75 -17.76 -8.26
CA ASN A 91 -15.57 -18.06 -6.84
C ASN A 91 -14.54 -17.09 -6.26
N ASP A 92 -15.02 -16.12 -5.50
CA ASP A 92 -14.27 -14.95 -5.10
C ASP A 92 -13.72 -15.06 -3.67
N CYS A 93 -12.66 -14.28 -3.41
CA CYS A 93 -12.10 -14.05 -2.09
C CYS A 93 -12.14 -12.56 -1.81
N ILE A 94 -12.98 -12.12 -0.88
CA ILE A 94 -13.20 -10.69 -0.61
C ILE A 94 -12.81 -10.35 0.83
N LEU A 95 -11.92 -9.37 1.01
CA LEU A 95 -11.55 -8.81 2.30
C LEU A 95 -11.91 -7.32 2.33
N GLY A 96 -12.92 -6.95 3.13
CA GLY A 96 -13.39 -5.57 3.33
C GLY A 96 -12.34 -4.67 3.99
N GLY A 97 -11.66 -5.20 5.00
CA GLY A 97 -10.60 -4.48 5.70
C GLY A 97 -11.13 -3.79 6.93
N GLY A 98 -11.23 -2.46 6.94
CA GLY A 98 -11.83 -1.71 8.05
C GLY A 98 -12.71 -0.59 7.54
N GLY A 99 -13.58 -0.06 8.39
CA GLY A 99 -14.75 0.72 7.94
C GLY A 99 -16.00 -0.15 7.86
N GLU A 100 -17.16 0.48 7.72
CA GLU A 100 -18.44 -0.23 7.56
C GLU A 100 -18.64 -0.57 6.08
N ASP A 101 -18.44 -1.82 5.72
CA ASP A 101 -18.42 -2.26 4.32
C ASP A 101 -19.75 -2.87 3.87
N ILE A 102 -20.03 -2.75 2.57
CA ILE A 102 -21.08 -3.51 1.88
C ILE A 102 -20.39 -4.42 0.87
N ILE A 103 -20.49 -5.73 1.08
CA ILE A 103 -19.82 -6.74 0.27
C ILE A 103 -20.87 -7.68 -0.32
N ASP A 104 -20.89 -7.76 -1.65
CA ASP A 104 -21.67 -8.71 -2.42
C ASP A 104 -20.72 -9.67 -3.14
N GLY A 105 -20.82 -10.96 -2.83
CA GLY A 105 -20.02 -12.02 -3.47
C GLY A 105 -20.44 -12.29 -4.92
N GLY A 106 -21.72 -12.07 -5.24
CA GLY A 106 -22.25 -12.37 -6.57
C GLY A 106 -22.48 -13.86 -6.83
N ASP A 107 -22.38 -14.26 -8.10
CA ASP A 107 -22.65 -15.62 -8.56
C ASP A 107 -21.45 -16.55 -8.30
N GLY A 108 -21.51 -17.40 -7.28
CA GLY A 108 -20.55 -18.48 -7.10
C GLY A 108 -20.47 -19.01 -5.69
N SER A 109 -19.27 -19.41 -5.30
CA SER A 109 -18.92 -19.71 -3.91
C SER A 109 -17.80 -18.78 -3.48
N ASP A 110 -18.14 -17.83 -2.63
CA ASP A 110 -17.45 -16.59 -2.39
C ASP A 110 -17.11 -16.46 -0.91
N VAL A 111 -15.81 -16.42 -0.59
CA VAL A 111 -15.36 -16.26 0.78
C VAL A 111 -15.18 -14.78 1.09
N CYS A 112 -16.06 -14.22 1.92
CA CYS A 112 -16.00 -12.82 2.32
C CYS A 112 -15.63 -12.66 3.79
N ILE A 113 -14.71 -11.75 4.08
CA ILE A 113 -14.34 -11.30 5.42
C ILE A 113 -14.55 -9.79 5.43
N GLY A 114 -15.53 -9.30 6.19
CA GLY A 114 -15.79 -7.87 6.33
C GLY A 114 -14.63 -7.16 7.02
N GLY A 115 -14.52 -7.30 8.33
CA GLY A 115 -13.47 -6.63 9.08
C GLY A 115 -13.79 -6.59 10.58
N PRO A 116 -13.10 -5.71 11.34
CA PRO A 116 -13.39 -5.50 12.75
C PRO A 116 -14.63 -4.63 13.01
N ASP A 117 -15.14 -3.93 11.98
CA ASP A 117 -16.27 -3.00 12.07
C ASP A 117 -17.59 -3.69 11.63
N SER A 118 -18.68 -2.94 11.50
CA SER A 118 -19.99 -3.51 11.21
C SER A 118 -20.26 -3.59 9.71
N ASP A 119 -20.14 -4.78 9.15
CA ASP A 119 -20.24 -5.01 7.71
C ASP A 119 -21.56 -5.67 7.29
N THR A 120 -21.96 -5.43 6.04
CA THR A 120 -23.06 -6.11 5.37
C THR A 120 -22.48 -7.05 4.33
N LEU A 121 -22.68 -8.36 4.52
CA LEU A 121 -22.24 -9.40 3.59
C LEU A 121 -23.46 -10.02 2.88
N ILE A 122 -23.42 -10.08 1.55
CA ILE A 122 -24.47 -10.57 0.65
C ILE A 122 -23.83 -11.65 -0.23
N ASP A 123 -24.53 -12.78 -0.40
CA ASP A 123 -24.07 -13.91 -1.23
C ASP A 123 -22.61 -14.33 -0.93
N CYS A 124 -22.28 -14.36 0.36
CA CYS A 124 -20.95 -14.68 0.88
C CYS A 124 -21.00 -15.90 1.81
N GLU A 125 -20.11 -16.86 1.59
CA GLU A 125 -19.75 -17.88 2.55
C GLU A 125 -18.82 -17.28 3.62
N THR A 126 -19.41 -16.95 4.76
CA THR A 126 -18.65 -16.51 5.93
C THR A 126 -18.03 -17.72 6.63
N GLU A 127 -16.71 -17.74 6.81
CA GLU A 127 -16.07 -18.63 7.79
C GLU A 127 -16.58 -18.22 9.18
N GLY A 128 -17.32 -19.12 9.84
CA GLY A 128 -18.02 -18.86 11.11
C GLY A 128 -17.13 -18.73 12.34
#